data_AF-A0A9E0AJF1-F1
#
_entry.id   AF-A0A9E0AJF1-F1
#
_cell.length_a   1.000
_cell.length_b   1.000
_cell.length_c   1.000
_cell.angle_alpha   90.00
_cell.angle_beta   90.00
_cell.angle_gamma   90.00
#
_symmetry.space_group_name_H-M   'P 1'
#
loop_
_entity.id
_entity.type
_entity.pdbx_description
1 polymer ?
#
loop_
_entity_poly.entity_id
_entity_poly.type
_entity_poly.pdbx_seq_one_letter_code
_entity_poly.pdbx_strand_id
1 'polypeptide(L)'
;MNKIVVYQTQSGSLELKGDHTHQTIWANRMQMAEIFDVNPQAISKHIHNVYKDNELEKTATSSKMELVQMEAGREVRRSVDYYNLEMIISVGYRVNTVKGTKFRQWATQTLKQHIIEGITINQKRLHELGKMVQMIEQSGKIENLQLQEAKGLLDILSHYTKSFVLLNQYDSHNLQNGKLNENITYEIQYNEAKDAIAELKKQLVAKKEATDLFGREKDNGFKSSLQSIVQTFGGQYLYPSIEEQAAHLLYFVIKNHSFNDGNKRIGAFLFIWFLEKNRHRFKQSGELKINDNALTAIALLVAQSAPEEKELMIQLVCHLIKDN
;
A
#
# COMPACT_ATOMS: atom_id res chain seq x y z
N MET A 1 -17.83 -16.93 -25.72
CA MET A 1 -16.42 -16.83 -26.13
C MET A 1 -15.55 -17.14 -24.91
N ASN A 2 -14.79 -18.24 -24.93
CA ASN A 2 -13.81 -18.55 -23.88
C ASN A 2 -12.62 -17.57 -24.01
N LYS A 3 -12.48 -16.64 -23.06
CA LYS A 3 -11.27 -15.82 -22.96
C LYS A 3 -10.31 -16.48 -21.98
N ILE A 4 -9.04 -16.51 -22.33
CA ILE A 4 -7.97 -16.97 -21.45
C ILE A 4 -7.68 -15.86 -20.44
N VAL A 5 -7.70 -16.19 -19.15
CA VAL A 5 -7.28 -15.34 -18.04
C VAL A 5 -5.85 -15.72 -17.69
N VAL A 6 -4.91 -14.81 -17.92
CA VAL A 6 -3.50 -15.04 -17.62
C VAL A 6 -3.22 -14.69 -16.15
N TYR A 7 -2.89 -15.70 -15.35
CA TYR A 7 -2.45 -15.57 -13.97
C TYR A 7 -0.91 -15.57 -13.90
N GLN A 8 -0.28 -14.55 -13.34
CA GLN A 8 1.17 -14.52 -13.21
C GLN A 8 1.62 -15.23 -11.93
N THR A 9 2.46 -16.25 -12.08
CA THR A 9 3.16 -16.94 -10.99
C THR A 9 4.65 -16.58 -11.02
N GLN A 10 5.40 -16.95 -9.97
CA GLN A 10 6.85 -16.75 -9.93
C GLN A 10 7.61 -17.62 -10.96
N SER A 11 7.00 -18.71 -11.45
CA SER A 11 7.54 -19.60 -12.49
C SER A 11 7.20 -19.16 -13.92
N GLY A 12 6.35 -18.14 -14.10
CA GLY A 12 5.87 -17.67 -15.41
C GLY A 12 4.38 -17.33 -15.42
N SER A 13 3.81 -17.13 -16.61
CA SER A 13 2.37 -16.91 -16.78
C SER A 13 1.60 -18.24 -16.87
N LEU A 14 0.71 -18.48 -15.93
CA LEU A 14 -0.27 -19.56 -15.92
C LEU A 14 -1.56 -19.12 -16.63
N GLU A 15 -1.91 -19.77 -17.72
CA GLU A 15 -3.16 -19.50 -18.43
C GLU A 15 -4.33 -20.30 -17.83
N LEU A 16 -5.32 -19.60 -17.28
CA LEU A 16 -6.57 -20.16 -16.80
C LEU A 16 -7.69 -19.89 -17.79
N LYS A 17 -8.66 -20.80 -17.90
CA LYS A 17 -9.83 -20.58 -18.78
C LYS A 17 -10.83 -19.71 -18.03
N GLY A 18 -11.19 -18.55 -18.58
CA GLY A 18 -12.26 -17.70 -18.05
C GLY A 18 -13.59 -17.99 -18.71
N ASP A 19 -14.65 -18.03 -17.91
CA ASP A 19 -16.04 -18.09 -18.34
C ASP A 19 -16.79 -16.85 -17.81
N HIS A 20 -17.02 -15.89 -18.70
CA HIS A 20 -17.74 -14.66 -18.36
C HIS A 20 -19.24 -14.87 -18.18
N THR A 21 -19.81 -15.89 -18.83
CA THR A 21 -21.26 -16.16 -18.75
C THR A 21 -21.62 -16.64 -17.36
N HIS A 22 -20.79 -17.50 -16.77
CA HIS A 22 -20.94 -17.99 -15.39
C HIS A 22 -20.07 -17.25 -14.38
N GLN A 23 -19.43 -16.15 -14.79
CA GLN A 23 -18.53 -15.34 -13.95
C GLN A 23 -17.49 -16.14 -13.16
N THR A 24 -16.94 -17.19 -13.76
CA THR A 24 -16.00 -18.13 -13.11
C THR A 24 -14.72 -18.28 -13.89
N ILE A 25 -13.69 -18.81 -13.22
CA ILE A 25 -12.50 -19.36 -13.86
C ILE A 25 -12.47 -20.87 -13.69
N TRP A 26 -11.79 -21.54 -14.60
CA TRP A 26 -11.62 -22.99 -14.60
C TRP A 26 -10.14 -23.34 -14.50
N ALA A 27 -9.81 -24.22 -13.56
CA ALA A 27 -8.47 -24.77 -13.41
C ALA A 27 -8.52 -26.30 -13.32
N ASN A 28 -7.56 -26.96 -13.96
CA ASN A 28 -7.36 -28.39 -13.74
C ASN A 28 -6.47 -28.62 -12.51
N ARG A 29 -6.33 -29.88 -12.12
CA ARG A 29 -5.53 -30.30 -10.96
C ARG A 29 -4.07 -29.83 -11.00
N MET A 30 -3.44 -29.86 -12.17
CA MET A 30 -2.04 -29.45 -12.33
C MET A 30 -1.88 -27.94 -12.15
N GLN A 31 -2.81 -27.17 -12.68
CA GLN A 31 -2.83 -25.71 -12.54
C GLN A 31 -3.05 -25.31 -11.07
N MET A 32 -3.99 -25.95 -10.37
CA MET A 32 -4.19 -25.70 -8.93
C MET A 32 -2.96 -26.05 -8.09
N ALA A 33 -2.26 -27.13 -8.44
CA ALA A 33 -1.00 -27.50 -7.80
C ALA A 33 0.07 -26.41 -7.96
N GLU A 34 0.21 -25.82 -9.14
CA GLU A 34 1.14 -24.72 -9.40
C GLU A 34 0.74 -23.42 -8.65
N ILE A 35 -0.56 -23.09 -8.66
CA ILE A 35 -1.11 -21.91 -7.95
C ILE A 35 -0.77 -21.98 -6.46
N PHE A 36 -0.99 -23.13 -5.82
CA PHE A 36 -0.85 -23.28 -4.38
C PHE A 36 0.49 -23.89 -3.93
N ASP A 37 1.39 -24.18 -4.87
CA ASP A 37 2.72 -24.75 -4.62
C ASP A 37 2.68 -26.09 -3.87
N VAL A 38 1.86 -27.02 -4.38
CA VAL A 38 1.70 -28.35 -3.80
C VAL A 38 1.73 -29.43 -4.88
N ASN A 39 1.94 -30.68 -4.45
CA ASN A 39 1.87 -31.82 -5.34
C ASN A 39 0.42 -32.06 -5.84
N PRO A 40 0.17 -32.38 -7.12
CA PRO A 40 -1.18 -32.65 -7.64
C PRO A 40 -1.98 -33.71 -6.84
N GLN A 41 -1.32 -34.67 -6.21
CA GLN A 41 -1.97 -35.67 -5.35
C GLN A 41 -2.65 -35.02 -4.13
N ALA A 42 -2.04 -33.99 -3.55
CA ALA A 42 -2.65 -33.23 -2.46
C ALA A 42 -3.93 -32.52 -2.92
N ILE A 43 -3.91 -31.91 -4.11
CA ILE A 43 -5.11 -31.31 -4.72
C ILE A 43 -6.20 -32.37 -4.92
N SER A 44 -5.85 -33.57 -5.41
CA SER A 44 -6.82 -34.68 -5.57
C SER A 44 -7.48 -35.05 -4.25
N LYS A 45 -6.68 -35.13 -3.18
CA LYS A 45 -7.17 -35.43 -1.83
C LYS A 45 -8.12 -34.36 -1.34
N HIS A 46 -7.79 -33.07 -1.54
CA HIS A 46 -8.66 -31.97 -1.13
C HIS A 46 -9.98 -31.95 -1.91
N ILE A 47 -9.95 -32.12 -3.24
CA ILE A 47 -11.16 -32.21 -4.07
C ILE A 47 -12.05 -33.37 -3.60
N HIS A 48 -11.47 -34.54 -3.34
CA HIS A 48 -12.21 -35.68 -2.83
C HIS A 48 -12.89 -35.36 -1.49
N ASN A 49 -12.17 -34.73 -0.57
CA ASN A 49 -12.71 -34.35 0.73
C ASN A 49 -13.83 -33.31 0.61
N VAL A 50 -13.68 -32.30 -0.27
CA VAL A 50 -14.72 -31.29 -0.51
C VAL A 50 -16.03 -31.94 -0.95
N TYR A 51 -15.97 -32.91 -1.87
CA TYR A 51 -17.16 -33.66 -2.29
C TYR A 51 -17.67 -34.62 -1.20
N LYS A 52 -16.77 -35.30 -0.49
CA LYS A 52 -17.14 -36.23 0.60
C LYS A 52 -17.86 -35.51 1.73
N ASP A 53 -17.42 -34.29 2.05
CA ASP A 53 -18.00 -33.44 3.09
C ASP A 53 -19.30 -32.75 2.61
N ASN A 54 -19.72 -32.98 1.35
CA ASN A 54 -20.84 -32.30 0.68
C ASN A 54 -20.72 -30.77 0.72
N GLU A 55 -19.50 -30.23 0.70
CA GLU A 55 -19.27 -28.78 0.65
C GLU A 55 -19.66 -28.21 -0.72
N LEU A 56 -19.43 -28.98 -1.79
CA LEU A 56 -19.77 -28.61 -3.17
C LEU A 56 -20.35 -29.81 -3.93
N GLU A 57 -21.17 -29.55 -4.94
CA GLU A 57 -21.71 -30.60 -5.81
C GLU A 57 -20.89 -30.78 -7.09
N LYS A 58 -20.49 -32.03 -7.37
CA LYS A 58 -19.62 -32.38 -8.49
C LYS A 58 -20.16 -31.94 -9.86
N THR A 59 -21.47 -32.02 -10.07
CA THR A 59 -22.15 -31.63 -11.31
C THR A 59 -22.11 -30.11 -11.55
N ALA A 60 -22.06 -29.30 -10.49
CA ALA A 60 -21.98 -27.85 -10.56
C ALA A 60 -20.54 -27.33 -10.66
N THR A 61 -19.58 -28.04 -10.05
CA THR A 61 -18.21 -27.53 -9.87
C THR A 61 -17.14 -28.21 -10.71
N SER A 62 -17.48 -29.26 -11.47
CA SER A 62 -16.55 -29.93 -12.38
C SER A 62 -17.08 -30.06 -13.80
N SER A 63 -16.18 -29.90 -14.77
CA SER A 63 -16.49 -30.06 -16.19
C SER A 63 -15.37 -30.84 -16.88
N LYS A 64 -15.75 -31.82 -17.71
CA LYS A 64 -14.82 -32.58 -18.53
C LYS A 64 -14.58 -31.83 -19.84
N MET A 65 -13.33 -31.45 -20.08
CA MET A 65 -12.93 -30.80 -21.32
C MET A 65 -11.98 -31.70 -22.09
N GLU A 66 -12.21 -31.82 -23.40
CA GLU A 66 -11.29 -32.53 -24.28
C GLU A 66 -10.08 -31.66 -24.61
N LEU A 67 -8.89 -32.23 -24.40
CA LEU A 67 -7.62 -31.67 -24.86
C LEU A 67 -7.11 -32.56 -25.98
N VAL A 68 -6.84 -31.96 -27.14
CA VAL A 68 -6.14 -32.61 -28.25
C VAL A 68 -4.65 -32.32 -28.06
N GLN A 69 -3.84 -33.36 -27.88
CA GLN A 69 -2.39 -33.24 -27.83
C GLN A 69 -1.77 -34.11 -28.94
N MET A 70 -0.74 -33.60 -29.59
CA MET A 70 0.08 -34.38 -30.52
C MET A 70 1.15 -35.13 -29.74
N GLU A 71 1.04 -36.45 -29.64
CA GLU A 71 2.06 -37.32 -29.03
C GLU A 71 2.57 -38.30 -30.09
N ALA A 72 3.89 -38.34 -30.30
CA ALA A 72 4.56 -39.25 -31.24
C ALA A 72 3.91 -39.30 -32.65
N GLY A 73 3.47 -38.15 -33.17
CA GLY A 73 2.87 -38.01 -34.50
C GLY A 73 1.39 -38.41 -34.60
N ARG A 74 0.70 -38.67 -33.48
CA ARG A 74 -0.75 -38.95 -33.45
C ARG A 74 -1.49 -37.93 -32.59
N GLU A 75 -2.68 -37.54 -33.04
CA GLU A 75 -3.61 -36.76 -32.22
C GLU A 75 -4.23 -37.66 -31.15
N VAL A 76 -3.92 -37.38 -29.88
CA VAL A 76 -4.50 -38.08 -28.73
C VAL A 76 -5.46 -37.12 -28.04
N ARG A 77 -6.74 -37.53 -27.95
CA ARG A 77 -7.77 -36.80 -27.19
C ARG A 77 -7.78 -37.30 -25.76
N ARG A 78 -7.50 -36.42 -24.79
CA ARG A 78 -7.63 -36.72 -23.36
C ARG A 78 -8.75 -35.89 -22.77
N SER A 79 -9.67 -36.54 -22.07
CA SER A 79 -10.67 -35.87 -21.25
C SER A 79 -10.03 -35.50 -19.91
N VAL A 80 -9.94 -34.21 -19.61
CA VAL A 80 -9.36 -33.69 -18.37
C VAL A 80 -10.44 -32.96 -17.58
N ASP A 81 -10.52 -33.27 -16.29
CA ASP A 81 -11.43 -32.58 -15.37
C ASP A 81 -10.90 -31.18 -15.05
N TYR A 82 -11.75 -30.19 -15.26
CA TYR A 82 -11.59 -28.81 -14.84
C TYR A 82 -12.56 -28.49 -13.71
N TYR A 83 -12.13 -27.63 -12.80
CA TYR A 83 -12.87 -27.24 -11.62
C TYR A 83 -13.07 -25.73 -11.59
N ASN A 84 -14.26 -25.29 -11.17
CA ASN A 84 -14.67 -23.89 -11.16
C ASN A 84 -14.01 -23.10 -10.00
N LEU A 85 -14.30 -21.80 -9.91
CA LEU A 85 -13.74 -20.92 -8.89
C LEU A 85 -14.08 -21.36 -7.46
N GLU A 86 -15.28 -21.87 -7.21
CA GLU A 86 -15.70 -22.35 -5.88
C GLU A 86 -14.80 -23.49 -5.40
N MET A 87 -14.57 -24.49 -6.25
CA MET A 87 -13.65 -25.58 -5.92
C MET A 87 -12.22 -25.08 -5.71
N ILE A 88 -11.75 -24.13 -6.52
CA ILE A 88 -10.41 -23.54 -6.36
C ILE A 88 -10.30 -22.83 -4.99
N ILE A 89 -11.33 -22.08 -4.58
CA ILE A 89 -11.38 -21.41 -3.28
C ILE A 89 -11.37 -22.44 -2.14
N SER A 90 -12.27 -23.43 -2.18
CA SER A 90 -12.35 -24.49 -1.16
C SER A 90 -11.03 -25.23 -0.99
N VAL A 91 -10.36 -25.58 -2.09
CA VAL A 91 -9.02 -26.20 -2.05
C VAL A 91 -8.00 -25.23 -1.46
N GLY A 92 -8.00 -23.96 -1.88
CA GLY A 92 -7.07 -22.94 -1.37
C GLY A 92 -7.16 -22.73 0.14
N TYR A 93 -8.36 -22.83 0.72
CA TYR A 93 -8.54 -22.79 2.18
C TYR A 93 -7.98 -24.03 2.89
N ARG A 94 -7.98 -25.20 2.24
CA ARG A 94 -7.54 -26.48 2.81
C ARG A 94 -6.04 -26.78 2.61
N VAL A 95 -5.36 -26.07 1.71
CA VAL A 95 -3.93 -26.26 1.43
C VAL A 95 -3.05 -25.60 2.50
N ASN A 96 -2.07 -26.34 3.03
CA ASN A 96 -1.14 -25.86 4.04
C ASN A 96 0.22 -25.46 3.45
N THR A 97 0.27 -24.33 2.73
CA THR A 97 1.51 -23.75 2.17
C THR A 97 1.58 -22.25 2.43
N VAL A 98 2.76 -21.63 2.25
CA VAL A 98 2.91 -20.17 2.29
C VAL A 98 2.00 -19.50 1.27
N LYS A 99 1.88 -20.04 0.05
CA LYS A 99 0.94 -19.55 -0.97
C LYS A 99 -0.53 -19.69 -0.52
N GLY A 100 -0.90 -20.83 0.08
CA GLY A 100 -2.23 -21.03 0.66
C GLY A 100 -2.54 -20.04 1.79
N THR A 101 -1.57 -19.75 2.67
CA THR A 101 -1.72 -18.73 3.72
C THR A 101 -1.93 -17.34 3.14
N LYS A 102 -1.13 -16.94 2.14
CA LYS A 102 -1.31 -15.65 1.45
C LYS A 102 -2.67 -15.57 0.74
N PHE A 103 -3.11 -16.67 0.12
CA PHE A 103 -4.43 -16.76 -0.51
C PHE A 103 -5.55 -16.54 0.52
N ARG A 104 -5.50 -17.21 1.68
CA ARG A 104 -6.49 -17.02 2.75
C ARG A 104 -6.49 -15.59 3.30
N GLN A 105 -5.32 -15.00 3.53
CA GLN A 105 -5.21 -13.60 3.95
C GLN A 105 -5.86 -12.66 2.93
N TRP A 106 -5.58 -12.86 1.64
CA TRP A 106 -6.17 -12.08 0.55
C TRP A 106 -7.69 -12.27 0.45
N ALA A 107 -8.19 -13.51 0.51
CA ALA A 107 -9.61 -13.81 0.42
C ALA A 107 -10.39 -13.23 1.60
N THR A 108 -9.87 -13.38 2.83
CA THR A 108 -10.45 -12.77 4.03
C THR A 108 -10.46 -11.25 3.95
N GLN A 109 -9.38 -10.62 3.48
CA GLN A 109 -9.33 -9.18 3.31
C GLN A 109 -10.34 -8.70 2.25
N THR A 110 -10.47 -9.44 1.15
CA THR A 110 -11.40 -9.14 0.05
C THR A 110 -12.85 -9.22 0.54
N LEU A 111 -13.19 -10.27 1.28
CA LEU A 111 -14.51 -10.43 1.91
C LEU A 111 -14.76 -9.33 2.95
N LYS A 112 -13.76 -8.99 3.76
CA LYS A 112 -13.85 -7.89 4.74
C LYS A 112 -14.16 -6.56 4.05
N GLN A 113 -13.43 -6.23 2.98
CA GLN A 113 -13.67 -5.03 2.17
C GLN A 113 -15.10 -5.02 1.63
N HIS A 114 -15.54 -6.14 1.03
CA HIS A 114 -16.87 -6.24 0.47
C HIS A 114 -17.97 -6.06 1.52
N ILE A 115 -17.84 -6.72 2.66
CA ILE A 115 -18.89 -6.78 3.69
C ILE A 115 -18.92 -5.51 4.54
N ILE A 116 -17.76 -4.98 4.93
CA ILE A 116 -17.67 -3.81 5.83
C ILE A 116 -17.74 -2.51 5.03
N GLU A 117 -16.98 -2.41 3.95
CA GLU A 117 -16.84 -1.16 3.21
C GLU A 117 -17.80 -1.07 2.01
N GLY A 118 -18.53 -2.15 1.72
CA GLY A 118 -19.51 -2.21 0.64
C GLY A 118 -18.90 -2.28 -0.77
N ILE A 119 -17.56 -2.26 -0.89
CA ILE A 119 -16.86 -2.26 -2.17
C ILE A 119 -15.61 -3.16 -2.16
N THR A 120 -15.23 -3.66 -3.33
CA THR A 120 -14.00 -4.44 -3.54
C THR A 120 -13.30 -3.93 -4.80
N ILE A 121 -12.05 -3.51 -4.68
CA ILE A 121 -11.34 -2.85 -5.79
C ILE A 121 -10.19 -3.73 -6.32
N ASN A 122 -10.23 -4.03 -7.61
CA ASN A 122 -9.11 -4.66 -8.31
C ASN A 122 -8.12 -3.60 -8.82
N GLN A 123 -7.16 -3.22 -7.97
CA GLN A 123 -6.16 -2.19 -8.27
C GLN A 123 -5.32 -2.51 -9.51
N LYS A 124 -4.93 -3.77 -9.70
CA LYS A 124 -4.12 -4.20 -10.85
C LYS A 124 -4.85 -3.94 -12.16
N ARG A 125 -6.14 -4.34 -12.23
CA ARG A 125 -6.98 -4.11 -13.41
C ARG A 125 -7.21 -2.63 -13.68
N LEU A 126 -7.42 -1.82 -12.63
CA LEU A 126 -7.59 -0.37 -12.78
C LEU A 126 -6.33 0.27 -13.39
N HIS A 127 -5.15 -0.14 -12.93
CA HIS A 127 -3.87 0.33 -13.47
C HIS A 127 -3.61 -0.14 -14.90
N GLU A 128 -3.95 -1.39 -15.24
CA GLU A 128 -3.86 -1.92 -16.62
C GLU A 128 -4.77 -1.15 -17.58
N LEU A 129 -6.00 -0.83 -17.15
CA LEU A 129 -6.92 0.01 -17.92
C LEU A 129 -6.36 1.42 -18.14
N GLY A 130 -5.77 2.03 -17.10
CA GLY A 130 -5.09 3.32 -17.22
C GLY A 130 -3.96 3.30 -18.26
N LYS A 131 -3.11 2.27 -18.24
CA LYS A 131 -2.05 2.08 -19.25
C LYS A 131 -2.60 1.91 -20.67
N MET A 132 -3.67 1.13 -20.83
CA MET A 132 -4.30 0.93 -22.13
C MET A 132 -4.82 2.24 -22.72
N VAL A 133 -5.46 3.08 -21.89
CA VAL A 133 -5.94 4.40 -22.31
C VAL A 133 -4.78 5.30 -22.73
N GLN A 134 -3.66 5.30 -21.98
CA GLN A 134 -2.45 6.05 -22.36
C GLN A 134 -1.85 5.58 -23.69
N MET A 135 -1.83 4.27 -23.96
CA MET A 135 -1.33 3.74 -25.24
C MET A 135 -2.20 4.16 -26.42
N ILE A 136 -3.53 4.18 -26.27
CA ILE A 136 -4.46 4.62 -27.30
C ILE A 136 -4.21 6.10 -27.67
N GLU A 137 -3.94 6.95 -26.67
CA GLU A 137 -3.58 8.36 -26.85
C GLU A 137 -2.26 8.52 -27.62
N GLN A 138 -1.21 7.80 -27.20
CA GLN A 138 0.11 7.84 -27.85
C GLN A 138 0.10 7.33 -29.30
N SER A 139 -0.90 6.53 -29.68
CA SER A 139 -1.09 6.03 -31.03
C SER A 139 -1.61 7.10 -32.01
N GLY A 140 -1.91 8.31 -31.53
CA GLY A 140 -2.14 9.52 -32.34
C GLY A 140 -3.38 9.50 -33.23
N LYS A 141 -4.31 8.56 -33.04
CA LYS A 141 -5.44 8.36 -33.97
C LYS A 141 -6.80 8.86 -33.52
N ILE A 142 -6.96 9.44 -32.33
CA ILE A 142 -8.29 9.86 -31.87
C ILE A 142 -8.22 11.09 -30.96
N GLU A 143 -8.48 12.28 -31.52
CA GLU A 143 -8.95 13.46 -30.77
C GLU A 143 -10.45 13.29 -30.48
N ASN A 144 -10.81 12.44 -29.50
CA ASN A 144 -12.22 12.28 -29.10
C ASN A 144 -12.37 12.71 -27.65
N LEU A 145 -13.25 13.69 -27.42
CA LEU A 145 -13.66 14.19 -26.10
C LEU A 145 -14.02 13.04 -25.14
N GLN A 146 -14.63 11.96 -25.66
CA GLN A 146 -14.98 10.77 -24.87
C GLN A 146 -13.77 10.03 -24.28
N LEU A 147 -12.61 10.04 -24.96
CA LEU A 147 -11.37 9.45 -24.43
C LEU A 147 -10.76 10.32 -23.33
N GLN A 148 -10.84 11.65 -23.47
CA GLN A 148 -10.38 12.57 -22.43
C GLN A 148 -11.28 12.48 -21.18
N GLU A 149 -12.59 12.39 -21.34
CA GLU A 149 -13.54 12.16 -20.25
C GLU A 149 -13.30 10.80 -19.56
N ALA A 150 -13.11 9.74 -20.33
CA ALA A 150 -12.80 8.42 -19.80
C ALA A 150 -11.48 8.40 -19.01
N LYS A 151 -10.46 9.12 -19.51
CA LYS A 151 -9.18 9.32 -18.80
C LYS A 151 -9.38 10.09 -17.50
N GLY A 152 -10.08 11.22 -17.55
CA GLY A 152 -10.39 12.01 -16.36
C GLY A 152 -11.11 11.19 -15.29
N LEU A 153 -12.10 10.38 -15.70
CA LEU A 153 -12.79 9.48 -14.79
C LEU A 153 -11.85 8.39 -14.23
N LEU A 154 -11.03 7.75 -15.07
CA LEU A 154 -10.08 6.74 -14.61
C LEU A 154 -9.02 7.31 -13.66
N ASP A 155 -8.56 8.53 -13.92
CA ASP A 155 -7.63 9.25 -13.05
C ASP A 155 -8.29 9.54 -11.70
N ILE A 156 -9.53 10.07 -11.70
CA ILE A 156 -10.31 10.28 -10.47
C ILE A 156 -10.49 8.96 -9.72
N LEU A 157 -10.88 7.87 -10.39
CA LEU A 157 -11.07 6.56 -9.78
C LEU A 157 -9.76 6.00 -9.22
N SER A 158 -8.64 6.20 -9.93
CA SER A 158 -7.30 5.77 -9.49
C SER A 158 -6.86 6.53 -8.24
N HIS A 159 -6.99 7.87 -8.24
CA HIS A 159 -6.66 8.71 -7.10
C HIS A 159 -7.57 8.45 -5.90
N TYR A 160 -8.87 8.26 -6.15
CA TYR A 160 -9.84 7.90 -5.11
C TYR A 160 -9.52 6.53 -4.53
N THR A 161 -9.21 5.53 -5.37
CA THR A 161 -8.82 4.18 -4.91
C THR A 161 -7.59 4.23 -4.01
N LYS A 162 -6.56 5.00 -4.38
CA LYS A 162 -5.36 5.15 -3.54
C LYS A 162 -5.69 5.78 -2.19
N SER A 163 -6.52 6.82 -2.19
CA SER A 163 -6.95 7.51 -0.97
C SER A 163 -7.80 6.59 -0.08
N PHE A 164 -8.74 5.85 -0.68
CA PHE A 164 -9.60 4.89 -0.01
C PHE A 164 -8.79 3.76 0.66
N VAL A 165 -7.80 3.21 -0.04
CA VAL A 165 -6.92 2.18 0.50
C VAL A 165 -6.13 2.69 1.69
N LEU A 166 -5.62 3.92 1.61
CA LEU A 166 -4.90 4.56 2.71
C LEU A 166 -5.80 4.76 3.93
N LEU A 167 -7.02 5.27 3.73
CA LEU A 167 -8.01 5.47 4.80
C LEU A 167 -8.37 4.14 5.47
N ASN A 168 -8.60 3.08 4.69
CA ASN A 168 -8.89 1.76 5.24
C ASN A 168 -7.69 1.16 6.01
N GLN A 169 -6.47 1.33 5.51
CA GLN A 169 -5.26 0.91 6.23
C GLN A 169 -5.10 1.67 7.55
N TYR A 170 -5.47 2.95 7.58
CA TYR A 170 -5.51 3.76 8.78
C TYR A 170 -6.56 3.24 9.78
N ASP A 171 -7.81 3.09 9.38
CA ASP A 171 -8.91 2.61 10.25
C ASP A 171 -8.61 1.21 10.82
N SER A 172 -8.02 0.34 10.01
CA SER A 172 -7.65 -1.02 10.40
C SER A 172 -6.33 -1.14 11.18
N HIS A 173 -5.65 -0.01 11.47
CA HIS A 173 -4.36 0.01 12.17
C HIS A 173 -3.29 -0.88 11.51
N ASN A 174 -3.32 -0.98 10.17
CA ASN A 174 -2.44 -1.83 9.38
C ASN A 174 -1.79 -1.03 8.24
N LEU A 175 -1.32 0.17 8.57
CA LEU A 175 -0.53 1.01 7.68
C LEU A 175 0.87 0.42 7.51
N GLN A 176 1.14 -0.14 6.34
CA GLN A 176 2.46 -0.66 6.01
C GLN A 176 3.25 0.39 5.24
N ASN A 177 4.35 0.81 5.86
CA ASN A 177 5.38 1.57 5.17
C ASN A 177 6.21 0.56 4.38
N GLY A 178 6.24 0.73 3.06
CA GLY A 178 7.04 -0.09 2.16
C GLY A 178 8.53 0.22 2.34
N LYS A 179 9.26 0.30 1.22
CA LYS A 179 10.67 0.71 1.28
C LYS A 179 10.77 2.20 1.63
N LEU A 180 11.54 2.51 2.68
CA LEU A 180 11.87 3.87 3.10
C LEU A 180 13.32 4.22 2.69
N ASN A 181 13.69 5.49 2.78
CA ASN A 181 14.99 5.96 2.37
C ASN A 181 15.99 5.96 3.55
N GLU A 182 16.85 4.95 3.59
CA GLU A 182 17.87 4.77 4.62
C GLU A 182 19.12 5.67 4.42
N ASN A 183 19.22 6.42 3.32
CA ASN A 183 20.37 7.28 3.02
C ASN A 183 20.26 8.64 3.71
N ILE A 184 20.34 8.66 5.05
CA ILE A 184 20.35 9.87 5.86
C ILE A 184 21.61 10.67 5.56
N THR A 185 21.45 11.91 5.07
CA THR A 185 22.57 12.79 4.68
C THR A 185 22.78 13.96 5.62
N TYR A 186 21.82 14.19 6.52
CA TYR A 186 21.87 15.25 7.53
C TYR A 186 21.24 14.78 8.84
N GLU A 187 21.98 14.93 9.93
CA GLU A 187 21.51 14.75 11.30
C GLU A 187 21.13 16.10 11.93
N ILE A 188 19.93 16.18 12.49
CA ILE A 188 19.47 17.41 13.14
C ILE A 188 20.28 17.74 14.40
N GLN A 189 20.92 18.91 14.41
CA GLN A 189 21.72 19.37 15.53
C GLN A 189 20.95 20.36 16.40
N TYR A 190 21.07 20.23 17.72
CA TYR A 190 20.32 21.06 18.67
C TYR A 190 20.58 22.56 18.52
N ASN A 191 21.84 22.98 18.41
CA ASN A 191 22.17 24.40 18.27
C ASN A 191 21.67 24.98 16.94
N GLU A 192 21.85 24.25 15.84
CA GLU A 192 21.37 24.69 14.51
C GLU A 192 19.84 24.81 14.48
N ALA A 193 19.13 23.84 15.06
CA ALA A 193 17.67 23.88 15.16
C ALA A 193 17.20 25.08 16.00
N LYS A 194 17.91 25.43 17.09
CA LYS A 194 17.59 26.62 17.89
C LYS A 194 17.78 27.91 17.12
N ASP A 195 18.88 28.04 16.38
CA ASP A 195 19.14 29.21 15.55
C ASP A 195 18.06 29.38 14.48
N ALA A 196 17.67 28.27 13.84
CA ALA A 196 16.58 28.26 12.86
C ALA A 196 15.22 28.67 13.48
N ILE A 197 14.89 28.20 14.69
CA ILE A 197 13.69 28.60 15.43
C ILE A 197 13.74 30.08 15.83
N ALA A 198 14.91 30.58 16.25
CA ALA A 198 15.09 31.97 16.60
C ALA A 198 14.86 32.88 15.39
N GLU A 199 15.32 32.47 14.21
CA GLU A 199 15.07 33.20 12.96
C GLU A 199 13.59 33.16 12.58
N LEU A 200 12.93 32.00 12.66
CA LEU A 200 11.49 31.88 12.47
C LEU A 200 10.72 32.81 13.42
N LYS A 201 11.10 32.85 14.70
CA LYS A 201 10.49 33.73 15.70
C LYS A 201 10.59 35.19 15.29
N LYS A 202 11.76 35.67 14.88
CA LYS A 202 11.96 37.07 14.45
C LYS A 202 11.00 37.43 13.32
N GLN A 203 10.87 36.56 12.32
CA GLN A 203 9.98 36.78 11.18
C GLN A 203 8.50 36.83 11.59
N LEU A 204 8.06 35.92 12.46
CA LEU A 204 6.67 35.88 12.94
C LEU A 204 6.33 37.07 13.84
N VAL A 205 7.23 37.48 14.72
CA VAL A 205 7.05 38.66 15.58
C VAL A 205 6.97 39.93 14.74
N ALA A 206 7.83 40.08 13.72
CA ALA A 206 7.77 41.20 12.78
C ALA A 206 6.42 41.29 12.05
N LYS A 207 5.80 40.15 11.76
CA LYS A 207 4.44 40.05 11.18
C LYS A 207 3.31 40.15 12.20
N LYS A 208 3.61 40.28 13.50
CA LYS A 208 2.63 40.25 14.61
C LYS A 208 1.86 38.93 14.72
N GLU A 209 2.44 37.83 14.27
CA GLU A 209 1.87 36.47 14.29
C GLU A 209 2.38 35.62 15.48
N ALA A 210 3.34 36.13 16.24
CA ALA A 210 3.92 35.50 17.41
C ALA A 210 4.23 36.52 18.51
N THR A 211 4.29 36.03 19.75
CA THR A 211 4.73 36.78 20.92
C THR A 211 6.14 36.37 21.33
N ASP A 212 6.70 37.02 22.35
CA ASP A 212 7.99 36.65 22.92
C ASP A 212 8.03 35.24 23.53
N LEU A 213 6.87 34.64 23.82
CA LEU A 213 6.77 33.27 24.32
C LEU A 213 7.01 32.21 23.24
N PHE A 214 6.85 32.57 21.96
CA PHE A 214 7.05 31.64 20.85
C PHE A 214 8.49 31.15 20.81
N GLY A 215 8.66 29.82 20.70
CA GLY A 215 9.98 29.18 20.61
C GLY A 215 10.81 29.26 21.89
N ARG A 216 10.24 29.74 23.01
CA ARG A 216 10.90 29.66 24.31
C ARG A 216 10.77 28.25 24.86
N GLU A 217 11.89 27.55 24.97
CA GLU A 217 11.94 26.19 25.55
C GLU A 217 11.37 26.19 26.97
N LYS A 218 10.58 25.17 27.27
CA LYS A 218 9.96 24.97 28.58
C LYS A 218 10.95 24.35 29.56
N ASP A 219 11.73 23.39 29.07
CA ASP A 219 12.71 22.58 29.80
C ASP A 219 13.70 21.95 28.79
N ASN A 220 14.51 20.97 29.21
CA ASN A 220 15.44 20.25 28.33
C ASN A 220 14.76 19.27 27.36
N GLY A 221 13.42 19.20 27.33
CA GLY A 221 12.64 18.25 26.53
C GLY A 221 12.87 18.39 25.02
N PHE A 222 13.14 19.61 24.52
CA PHE A 222 13.50 19.80 23.11
C PHE A 222 14.82 19.11 22.78
N LYS A 223 15.85 19.35 23.59
CA LYS A 223 17.17 18.72 23.44
C LYS A 223 17.08 17.20 23.50
N SER A 224 16.35 16.66 24.49
CA SER A 224 16.14 15.22 24.62
C SER A 224 15.41 14.63 23.41
N SER A 225 14.38 15.32 22.90
CA SER A 225 13.64 14.88 21.70
C SER A 225 14.56 14.76 20.48
N LEU A 226 15.43 15.75 20.25
CA LEU A 226 16.39 15.70 19.14
C LEU A 226 17.42 14.58 19.32
N GLN A 227 17.94 14.39 20.54
CA GLN A 227 18.90 13.32 20.83
C GLN A 227 18.30 11.93 20.59
N SER A 228 17.01 11.72 20.92
CA SER A 228 16.33 10.46 20.64
C SER A 228 16.16 10.17 19.15
N ILE A 229 16.08 11.20 18.30
CA ILE A 229 15.89 11.04 16.85
C ILE A 229 17.17 10.51 16.19
N VAL A 230 18.34 11.01 16.61
CA VAL A 230 19.64 10.64 16.04
C VAL A 230 20.33 9.52 16.83
N GLN A 231 19.63 8.92 17.80
CA GLN A 231 20.20 7.88 18.66
C GLN A 231 20.57 6.63 17.85
N THR A 232 21.71 6.02 18.19
CA THR A 232 22.16 4.75 17.62
C THR A 232 22.23 3.64 18.67
N PHE A 233 22.00 2.40 18.23
CA PHE A 233 22.20 1.18 19.01
C PHE A 233 22.89 0.14 18.13
N GLY A 234 23.97 -0.47 18.62
CA GLY A 234 24.74 -1.43 17.82
C GLY A 234 25.36 -0.85 16.54
N GLY A 235 25.58 0.46 16.47
CA GLY A 235 26.11 1.14 15.29
C GLY A 235 25.07 1.47 14.22
N GLN A 236 23.78 1.22 14.47
CA GLN A 236 22.67 1.57 13.58
C GLN A 236 21.75 2.59 14.23
N TYR A 237 21.13 3.47 13.45
CA TYR A 237 20.11 4.38 13.98
C TYR A 237 18.90 3.61 14.51
N LEU A 238 18.34 4.11 15.61
CA LEU A 238 17.06 3.63 16.11
C LEU A 238 15.93 3.86 15.09
N TYR A 239 16.01 4.98 14.37
CA TYR A 239 15.14 5.31 13.24
C TYR A 239 15.99 5.27 11.96
N PRO A 240 15.97 4.16 11.21
CA PRO A 240 16.93 3.90 10.13
C PRO A 240 16.68 4.70 8.85
N SER A 241 15.54 5.38 8.69
CA SER A 241 15.22 6.17 7.50
C SER A 241 14.99 7.66 7.75
N ILE A 242 15.11 8.45 6.67
CA ILE A 242 14.79 9.88 6.68
C ILE A 242 13.32 10.08 7.09
N GLU A 243 12.40 9.24 6.56
CA GLU A 243 10.97 9.34 6.85
C GLU A 243 10.68 9.10 8.33
N GLU A 244 11.28 8.08 8.94
CA GLU A 244 11.09 7.78 10.36
C GLU A 244 11.65 8.88 11.24
N GLN A 245 12.85 9.40 10.94
CA GLN A 245 13.43 10.51 11.69
C GLN A 245 12.59 11.78 11.57
N ALA A 246 12.09 12.10 10.38
CA ALA A 246 11.22 13.25 10.15
C ALA A 246 9.87 13.09 10.89
N ALA A 247 9.25 11.92 10.80
CA ALA A 247 7.99 11.62 11.48
C ALA A 247 8.12 11.75 13.00
N HIS A 248 9.19 11.18 13.58
CA HIS A 248 9.47 11.30 15.01
C HIS A 248 9.81 12.73 15.43
N LEU A 249 10.52 13.49 14.58
CA LEU A 249 10.78 14.91 14.81
C LEU A 249 9.48 15.71 14.93
N LEU A 250 8.57 15.54 13.97
CA LEU A 250 7.26 16.17 14.00
C LEU A 250 6.47 15.76 15.25
N TYR A 251 6.41 14.46 15.52
CA TYR A 251 5.63 13.90 16.63
C TYR A 251 6.15 14.39 17.99
N PHE A 252 7.45 14.25 18.26
CA PHE A 252 8.03 14.59 19.56
C PHE A 252 7.97 16.09 19.86
N VAL A 253 8.28 16.94 18.88
CA VAL A 253 8.23 18.40 19.11
C VAL A 253 6.80 18.85 19.43
N ILE A 254 5.80 18.26 18.78
CA ILE A 254 4.39 18.60 19.02
C ILE A 254 3.88 18.03 20.34
N LYS A 255 4.08 16.72 20.58
CA LYS A 255 3.48 15.99 21.72
C LYS A 255 4.20 16.22 23.03
N ASN A 256 5.52 16.42 23.03
CA ASN A 256 6.26 16.67 24.26
C ASN A 256 6.09 18.12 24.76
N HIS A 257 5.43 18.98 23.97
CA HIS A 257 5.23 20.39 24.29
C HIS A 257 6.54 21.09 24.72
N SER A 258 7.60 20.86 23.94
CA SER A 258 8.97 21.29 24.27
C SER A 258 9.12 22.81 24.43
N PHE A 259 8.18 23.59 23.91
CA PHE A 259 8.15 25.05 23.98
C PHE A 259 6.91 25.57 24.71
N ASN A 260 7.02 26.75 25.31
CA ASN A 260 5.91 27.42 25.99
C ASN A 260 4.79 27.83 25.01
N ASP A 261 5.16 28.24 23.80
CA ASP A 261 4.23 28.49 22.70
C ASP A 261 4.87 28.08 21.36
N GLY A 262 4.03 27.70 20.40
CA GLY A 262 4.42 27.45 19.03
C GLY A 262 4.71 26.00 18.67
N ASN A 263 4.55 25.02 19.57
CA ASN A 263 4.92 23.61 19.35
C ASN A 263 4.48 23.04 17.98
N LYS A 264 3.21 23.25 17.59
CA LYS A 264 2.69 22.82 16.28
C LYS A 264 3.41 23.47 15.10
N ARG A 265 3.61 24.78 15.17
CA ARG A 265 4.28 25.58 14.12
C ARG A 265 5.77 25.24 14.04
N ILE A 266 6.43 25.08 15.18
CA ILE A 266 7.85 24.73 15.28
C ILE A 266 8.07 23.29 14.81
N GLY A 267 7.22 22.34 15.21
CA GLY A 267 7.27 20.96 14.75
C GLY A 267 7.12 20.87 13.22
N ALA A 268 6.12 21.55 12.65
CA ALA A 268 5.91 21.61 11.22
C ALA A 268 7.09 22.26 10.48
N PHE A 269 7.66 23.34 11.02
CA PHE A 269 8.84 24.01 10.46
C PHE A 269 10.07 23.11 10.46
N LEU A 270 10.41 22.51 11.60
CA LEU A 270 11.56 21.62 11.75
C LEU A 270 11.41 20.37 10.85
N PHE A 271 10.20 19.85 10.72
CA PHE A 271 9.89 18.74 9.80
C PHE A 271 10.25 19.08 8.35
N ILE A 272 9.76 20.21 7.82
CA ILE A 272 10.08 20.63 6.45
C ILE A 272 11.56 20.96 6.28
N TRP A 273 12.14 21.65 7.26
CA TRP A 273 13.56 22.01 7.24
C TRP A 273 14.46 20.77 7.25
N PHE A 274 14.14 19.75 8.04
CA PHE A 274 14.85 18.48 8.07
C PHE A 274 14.76 17.73 6.74
N LEU A 275 13.59 17.70 6.10
CA LEU A 275 13.42 17.12 4.77
C LEU A 275 14.21 17.88 3.70
N GLU A 276 14.25 19.21 3.76
CA GLU A 276 15.05 20.04 2.86
C GLU A 276 16.56 19.72 3.01
N LYS A 277 17.05 19.66 4.26
CA LYS A 277 18.46 19.35 4.55
C LYS A 277 18.88 17.95 4.09
N ASN A 278 17.97 16.98 4.17
CA ASN A 278 18.16 15.63 3.66
C ASN A 278 17.85 15.48 2.16
N ARG A 279 17.55 16.57 1.44
CA ARG A 279 17.15 16.58 0.01
C ARG A 279 15.97 15.64 -0.30
N HIS A 280 15.05 15.50 0.66
CA HIS A 280 13.91 14.57 0.62
C HIS A 280 12.56 15.27 0.51
N ARG A 281 12.53 16.60 0.42
CA ARG A 281 11.29 17.40 0.36
C ARG A 281 10.49 17.21 -0.93
N PHE A 282 11.16 16.89 -2.02
CA PHE A 282 10.57 16.76 -3.35
C PHE A 282 10.54 15.31 -3.82
N LYS A 283 9.51 14.95 -4.58
CA LYS A 283 9.47 13.72 -5.38
C LYS A 283 10.43 13.83 -6.56
N GLN A 284 10.71 12.71 -7.21
CA GLN A 284 11.47 12.69 -8.47
C GLN A 284 10.83 13.54 -9.58
N SER A 285 9.51 13.74 -9.54
CA SER A 285 8.78 14.61 -10.48
C SER A 285 9.00 16.10 -10.23
N GLY A 286 9.66 16.49 -9.13
CA GLY A 286 9.80 17.88 -8.69
C GLY A 286 8.62 18.42 -7.88
N GLU A 287 7.54 17.64 -7.72
CA GLU A 287 6.44 18.00 -6.83
C GLU A 287 6.84 17.88 -5.35
N LEU A 288 6.24 18.70 -4.50
CA LEU A 288 6.34 18.52 -3.05
C LEU A 288 5.74 17.17 -2.64
N LYS A 289 6.42 16.46 -1.74
CA LYS A 289 5.86 15.26 -1.12
C LYS A 289 4.65 15.58 -0.24
N ILE A 290 4.71 16.71 0.44
CA ILE A 290 3.65 17.22 1.31
C ILE A 290 3.45 18.72 1.04
N ASN A 291 2.20 19.12 0.80
CA ASN A 291 1.83 20.52 0.61
C ASN A 291 1.40 21.17 1.95
N ASP A 292 1.22 22.49 1.94
CA ASP A 292 0.93 23.27 3.15
C ASP A 292 -0.37 22.86 3.86
N ASN A 293 -1.40 22.51 3.10
CA ASN A 293 -2.68 22.03 3.64
C ASN A 293 -2.52 20.68 4.35
N ALA A 294 -1.81 19.74 3.71
CA ALA A 294 -1.52 18.43 4.29
C ALA A 294 -0.63 18.53 5.52
N LEU A 295 0.41 19.38 5.48
CA LEU A 295 1.27 19.64 6.64
C LEU A 295 0.48 20.19 7.83
N THR A 296 -0.41 21.16 7.57
CA THR A 296 -1.28 21.73 8.60
C THR A 296 -2.20 20.67 9.20
N ALA A 297 -2.84 19.84 8.36
CA ALA A 297 -3.73 18.77 8.80
C ALA A 297 -2.99 17.73 9.67
N ILE A 298 -1.80 17.28 9.23
CA ILE A 298 -1.00 16.31 9.99
C ILE A 298 -0.53 16.91 11.32
N ALA A 299 -0.06 18.15 11.34
CA ALA A 299 0.40 18.78 12.58
C ALA A 299 -0.74 18.90 13.61
N LEU A 300 -1.97 19.17 13.15
CA LEU A 300 -3.16 19.16 14.00
C LEU A 300 -3.54 17.75 14.44
N LEU A 301 -3.51 16.78 13.54
CA LEU A 301 -3.84 15.38 13.82
C LEU A 301 -2.87 14.79 14.86
N VAL A 302 -1.56 14.97 14.67
CA VAL A 302 -0.53 14.61 15.65
C VAL A 302 -0.81 15.27 16.98
N ALA A 303 -1.12 16.58 17.02
CA ALA A 303 -1.40 17.27 18.27
C ALA A 303 -2.62 16.69 19.02
N GLN A 304 -3.66 16.26 18.31
CA GLN A 304 -4.90 15.73 18.87
C GLN A 304 -4.86 14.22 19.14
N SER A 305 -3.97 13.47 18.50
CA SER A 305 -3.85 12.01 18.65
C SER A 305 -3.62 11.58 20.10
N ALA A 306 -4.19 10.43 20.47
CA ALA A 306 -3.94 9.81 21.76
C ALA A 306 -2.52 9.20 21.84
N PRO A 307 -1.89 9.09 23.02
CA PRO A 307 -0.55 8.52 23.15
C PRO A 307 -0.39 7.11 22.55
N GLU A 308 -1.43 6.28 22.63
CA GLU A 308 -1.52 4.94 22.06
C GLU A 308 -1.50 4.93 20.52
N GLU A 309 -1.91 6.03 19.88
CA GLU A 309 -1.92 6.19 18.42
C GLU A 309 -0.56 6.64 17.86
N LYS A 310 0.47 6.77 18.71
CA LYS A 310 1.81 7.23 18.30
C LYS A 310 2.28 6.51 17.04
N GLU A 311 2.28 5.18 17.06
CA GLU A 311 2.83 4.38 15.97
C GLU A 311 2.03 4.59 14.68
N LEU A 312 0.71 4.68 14.78
CA LEU A 312 -0.17 4.98 13.65
C LEU A 312 0.13 6.36 13.05
N MET A 313 0.36 7.37 13.89
CA MET A 313 0.75 8.72 13.44
C MET A 313 2.10 8.71 12.73
N ILE A 314 3.11 8.04 13.31
CA ILE A 314 4.42 7.90 12.68
C ILE A 314 4.28 7.23 11.31
N GLN A 315 3.50 6.15 11.24
CA GLN A 315 3.30 5.41 10.01
C GLN A 315 2.61 6.25 8.94
N LEU A 316 1.55 6.98 9.31
CA LEU A 316 0.85 7.89 8.41
C LEU A 316 1.78 8.99 7.87
N VAL A 317 2.58 9.62 8.74
CA VAL A 317 3.54 10.65 8.30
C VAL A 317 4.54 10.06 7.34
N CYS A 318 5.17 8.93 7.67
CA CYS A 318 6.12 8.25 6.79
C CYS A 318 5.50 7.92 5.43
N HIS A 319 4.26 7.43 5.40
CA HIS A 319 3.56 7.12 4.17
C HIS A 319 3.39 8.34 3.26
N LEU A 320 3.18 9.53 3.84
CA LEU A 320 2.97 10.77 3.08
C LEU A 320 4.27 11.36 2.52
N ILE A 321 5.44 10.98 3.05
CA ILE A 321 6.75 11.50 2.62
C ILE A 321 7.71 10.44 2.05
N LYS A 322 7.29 9.19 1.93
CA LYS A 322 8.06 8.16 1.22
C LYS A 322 8.12 8.45 -0.29
N ASP A 323 9.12 7.88 -0.95
CA ASP A 323 9.14 7.82 -2.41
C ASP A 323 8.09 6.82 -2.89
N ASN A 324 7.26 7.24 -3.86
CA ASN A 324 6.20 6.41 -4.46
C ASN A 324 6.70 5.64 -5.67
#